data_AF-A0A661X8B9-F1
#
_entry.id   AF-A0A661X8B9-F1
#
_cell.length_a   1.000
_cell.length_b   1.000
_cell.length_c   1.000
_cell.angle_alpha   90.00
_cell.angle_beta   90.00
_cell.angle_gamma   90.00
#
_symmetry.space_group_name_H-M   'P 1'
#
loop_
_entity.id
_entity.type
_entity.pdbx_description
1 polymer ?
#
loop_
_entity_poly.entity_id
_entity_poly.type
_entity_poly.pdbx_seq_one_letter_code
_entity_poly.pdbx_strand_id
1 'polypeptide(L)' 'GGISEIVKDEITGLLFEVENFYELSQKICYLLDNPEKIIEMGKNGRRYLEENFSFDKMKETLLKLYKEI' A
#
# COMPACT_ATOMS: atom_id res chain seq x y z
N GLY A 1 9.22 -9.03 0.66
CA GLY A 1 8.06 -9.95 0.82
C GLY A 1 6.81 -9.27 0.26
N GLY A 2 5.68 -9.97 0.11
CA GLY A 2 4.49 -9.42 -0.59
C GLY A 2 3.86 -8.17 0.04
N ILE A 3 4.10 -7.90 1.33
CA ILE A 3 3.51 -6.73 2.02
C ILE A 3 4.15 -5.40 1.56
N SER A 4 5.47 -5.37 1.34
CA SER A 4 6.17 -4.17 0.85
C SER A 4 5.85 -3.85 -0.62
N GLU A 5 5.28 -4.80 -1.37
CA GLU A 5 4.82 -4.56 -2.74
C GLU A 5 3.45 -3.84 -2.76
N ILE A 6 2.61 -4.09 -1.75
CA ILE A 6 1.25 -3.55 -1.64
C ILE A 6 1.23 -2.21 -0.91
N VAL A 7 2.07 -2.04 0.13
CA VAL A 7 2.17 -0.78 0.88
C VAL A 7 3.21 0.13 0.24
N LYS A 8 2.81 1.33 -0.18
CA LYS A 8 3.72 2.41 -0.52
C LYS A 8 3.98 3.23 0.73
N ASP A 9 5.22 3.13 1.23
CA ASP A 9 5.65 3.81 2.45
C ASP A 9 5.36 5.31 2.37
N GLU A 10 4.91 5.88 3.49
CA GLU A 10 4.44 7.26 3.68
C GLU A 10 3.25 7.71 2.80
N ILE A 11 2.78 6.87 1.86
CA ILE A 11 1.71 7.22 0.92
C ILE A 11 0.42 6.48 1.25
N THR A 12 0.48 5.15 1.32
CA THR A 12 -0.69 4.28 1.60
C THR A 12 -0.61 3.61 2.97
N GLY A 13 0.49 3.82 3.69
CA GLY A 13 0.77 3.26 4.99
C GLY A 13 2.22 3.53 5.40
N LEU A 14 2.66 2.97 6.52
CA LEU A 14 4.03 3.09 7.01
C LEU A 14 4.64 1.69 7.14
N LEU A 15 5.82 1.52 6.56
CA LEU A 15 6.64 0.31 6.71
C LEU A 15 7.58 0.47 7.89
N PHE A 16 8.09 -0.62 8.47
CA PHE A 16 9.09 -0.56 9.53
C PHE A 16 10.02 -1.77 9.39
N GLU A 17 11.21 -1.68 9.98
CA GLU A 17 12.17 -2.78 9.93
C GLU A 17 11.69 -3.96 10.77
N VAL A 18 11.82 -5.18 10.24
CA VAL A 18 11.43 -6.40 10.95
C VAL A 18 12.21 -6.51 12.27
N GLU A 19 11.53 -6.91 13.34
CA GLU A 19 12.08 -6.97 14.71
C GLU A 19 12.45 -5.61 15.34
N ASN A 20 12.23 -4.48 14.65
CA ASN A 20 12.42 -3.15 15.22
C ASN A 20 11.15 -2.63 15.93
N PHE A 21 10.93 -3.11 17.16
CA PHE A 21 9.79 -2.70 17.98
C PHE A 21 9.77 -1.19 18.29
N TYR A 22 10.95 -0.56 18.36
CA TYR A 22 11.04 0.87 18.63
C TYR A 22 10.47 1.68 17.46
N GLU A 23 10.89 1.39 16.23
CA GLU A 23 10.37 2.05 15.04
C GLU A 23 8.86 1.80 14.84
N LEU A 24 8.40 0.58 15.10
CA LEU A 24 6.96 0.26 15.09
C LEU A 24 6.19 1.17 16.05
N SER A 25 6.66 1.30 17.29
CA SER A 25 6.00 2.15 18.30
C SER A 25 5.97 3.62 17.88
N GLN A 26 7.06 4.13 17.30
CA GLN A 26 7.15 5.52 16.83
C GLN A 26 6.15 5.78 15.70
N LYS A 27 6.02 4.86 14.74
CA LYS A 27 5.09 5.00 13.62
C LYS A 27 3.63 4.91 14.07
N ILE A 28 3.32 4.08 15.06
CA ILE A 28 1.99 4.04 15.68
C ILE A 28 1.68 5.38 16.37
N CYS A 29 2.59 5.87 17.22
CA CYS A 29 2.40 7.16 17.91
C CYS A 29 2.24 8.31 16.91
N TYR A 30 3.07 8.35 15.86
CA TYR A 30 2.97 9.34 14.79
C TYR A 30 1.56 9.37 14.17
N LEU A 31 0.98 8.22 13.86
CA LEU A 31 -0.37 8.17 13.30
C LEU A 31 -1.45 8.63 14.29
N LEU A 32 -1.31 8.26 15.58
CA LEU A 32 -2.23 8.71 16.62
C LEU A 32 -2.20 10.24 16.80
N ASP A 33 -1.02 10.84 16.69
CA ASP A 33 -0.83 12.29 16.79
C ASP A 33 -1.25 13.05 15.51
N ASN A 34 -1.38 12.36 14.37
CA ASN A 34 -1.71 12.94 13.06
C ASN A 34 -2.91 12.21 12.42
N PRO A 35 -4.14 12.31 12.97
CA PRO A 35 -5.31 11.57 12.49
C PRO A 35 -5.68 11.89 11.04
N GLU A 36 -5.36 13.09 10.54
CA GLU A 36 -5.53 13.46 9.14
C GLU A 36 -4.66 12.60 8.21
N LYS A 37 -3.44 12.22 8.65
CA LYS A 37 -2.56 11.33 7.91
C LYS A 37 -3.13 9.93 7.81
N ILE A 38 -3.77 9.43 8.88
CA ILE A 38 -4.48 8.14 8.84
C ILE A 38 -5.55 8.14 7.73
N ILE A 39 -6.37 9.20 7.66
CA ILE A 39 -7.44 9.32 6.67
C ILE A 39 -6.87 9.45 5.26
N GLU A 40 -5.82 10.25 5.09
CA GLU A 40 -5.12 10.45 3.82
C GLU A 40 -4.55 9.12 3.30
N MET A 41 -3.78 8.42 4.12
CA MET A 41 -3.18 7.13 3.77
C MET A 41 -4.23 6.07 3.45
N GLY A 42 -5.33 6.02 4.21
CA GLY A 42 -6.45 5.09 3.93
C GLY A 42 -7.10 5.35 2.57
N LYS A 43 -7.33 6.63 2.21
CA LYS A 43 -7.86 7.01 0.88
C LYS A 43 -6.88 6.66 -0.24
N ASN A 44 -5.59 6.92 -0.03
CA ASN A 44 -4.54 6.60 -0.99
C ASN A 44 -4.42 5.08 -1.19
N GLY A 45 -4.46 4.30 -0.11
CA GLY A 45 -4.44 2.84 -0.18
C GLY A 45 -5.63 2.26 -0.92
N ARG A 46 -6.84 2.81 -0.68
CA ARG A 46 -8.03 2.42 -1.44
C ARG A 46 -7.88 2.70 -2.93
N ARG A 47 -7.45 3.90 -3.28
CA ARG A 47 -7.22 4.30 -4.68
C ARG A 47 -6.15 3.42 -5.35
N TYR A 48 -5.05 3.16 -4.65
CA TYR A 48 -3.97 2.32 -5.14
C TYR A 48 -4.46 0.89 -5.45
N LEU A 49 -5.30 0.32 -4.59
CA LEU A 49 -5.92 -0.99 -4.84
C LEU A 49 -6.84 -0.98 -6.06
N GLU A 50 -7.74 0.00 -6.17
CA GLU A 50 -8.65 0.13 -7.32
C GLU A 50 -7.88 0.32 -8.63
N GLU A 51 -6.80 1.09 -8.59
CA GLU A 51 -5.96 1.37 -9.74
C GLU A 51 -4.99 0.25 -10.09
N ASN A 52 -4.60 -0.66 -9.20
CA ASN A 52 -3.52 -1.62 -9.52
C ASN A 52 -3.96 -3.09 -9.40
N PHE A 53 -5.03 -3.35 -8.66
CA PHE A 53 -5.47 -4.71 -8.31
C PHE A 53 -6.94 -4.96 -8.66
N SER A 54 -7.56 -4.09 -9.46
CA SER A 54 -8.90 -4.39 -9.99
C SER A 54 -8.87 -5.59 -10.92
N PHE A 55 -9.92 -6.42 -10.84
CA PHE A 55 -10.06 -7.63 -11.65
C PHE A 55 -9.97 -7.32 -13.15
N ASP A 56 -10.51 -6.17 -13.57
CA ASP A 56 -10.43 -5.68 -14.94
C ASP A 56 -8.99 -5.42 -15.39
N LYS A 57 -8.15 -4.77 -14.55
CA LYS A 57 -6.73 -4.55 -14.88
C LYS A 57 -5.93 -5.85 -14.93
N MET A 58 -6.23 -6.79 -14.04
CA MET A 58 -5.60 -8.11 -14.06
C MET A 58 -5.96 -8.85 -15.35
N LYS A 59 -7.24 -8.80 -15.76
CA LYS A 59 -7.72 -9.35 -17.03
C LYS A 59 -7.07 -8.67 -18.24
N GLU A 60 -6.98 -7.35 -18.27
CA GLU A 60 -6.33 -6.61 -19.36
C GLU A 60 -4.85 -6.96 -19.50
N THR A 61 -4.12 -7.01 -18.37
CA THR A 61 -2.70 -7.38 -18.35
C THR A 61 -2.50 -8.79 -18.89
N LEU A 62 -3.34 -9.73 -18.45
CA LEU A 62 -3.31 -11.11 -18.93
C LEU A 62 -3.63 -11.21 -20.43
N LEU A 63 -4.66 -10.50 -20.91
CA LEU A 63 -5.01 -10.47 -22.33
C LEU A 63 -3.93 -9.85 -23.21
N LYS A 64 -3.20 -8.83 -22.72
CA LYS A 64 -2.05 -8.26 -23.42
C LYS A 64 -0.94 -9.29 -23.58
N LEU A 65 -0.59 -10.01 -22.51
CA LEU A 65 0.42 -11.07 -22.56
C LEU A 65 0.08 -12.14 -23.61
N TYR A 66 -1.19 -12.57 -23.67
CA TYR A 66 -1.64 -13.54 -24.68
C TYR A 66 -1.61 -13.01 -26.12
N LYS A 67 -1.65 -11.70 -26.36
CA LYS A 67 -1.60 -11.09 -27.70
C LYS A 67 -0.18 -10.87 -28.21
N GLU A 68 0.81 -10.89 -27.32
CA GLU A 68 2.22 -10.75 -27.65
C GLU A 68 2.91 -12.10 -27.92
N ILE A 69 2.17 -13.21 -27.73
CA ILE A 69 2.54 -14.59 -28.12
C ILE A 69 1.87 -14.92 -29.45
#